data_AF-A0A498MLL9-F1
#
_entry.id   AF-A0A498MLL9-F1
#
_cell.length_a   1.000
_cell.length_b   1.000
_cell.length_c   1.000
_cell.angle_alpha   90.00
_cell.angle_beta   90.00
_cell.angle_gamma   90.00
#
_symmetry.space_group_name_H-M   'P 1'
#
loop_
_entity.id
_entity.type
_entity.pdbx_description
1 polymer ?
#
loop_
_entity_poly.entity_id
_entity_poly.type
_entity_poly.pdbx_seq_one_letter_code
_entity_poly.pdbx_strand_id
1 'polypeptide(L)'
;MILDTLGVGLLGTSTPVFNTVLQCSQRQQALENSKVWGRPGLSLPPQYAAFVNGVAVHSMDFDDTWHPATHPSGAVLPAVLALAETLPVKPSGLELLLAFNVGIEVQGRLLRFSKEAYNIPKRFHPPAVVGVMGSAAATAKLLGLPAAQSIAALAIACSSAGAPMANAATQTKPLHMGNAARGGLEASQLAFLGLEGNTQILDLESGFGAFYPDYVPHPLVEVTPSSHYRWVLEDQNIAQKRFPAHLGMHWVADAAIEARAKFLDKYPNADLSQINKITLRVPSSRYVDCPLPVSEHQARHSFQFNCCTALLDGEVTVESFSKSQMNRSALKEMLLKVQLENPHDNHSSFEKMYCEIAVETTQGETFSARCNTFYGHWRKPLSHEDLVRKFRANALNVLSADVVEGIIYTVDRLDTNQDCSMLWSYMHFNKHMMHKDERRYSALA
;
A
#
# COMPACT_ATOMS: atom_id res chain seq x y z
N MET A 1 5.27 8.43 -4.08
CA MET A 1 4.95 7.69 -2.84
C MET A 1 3.93 8.44 -2.02
N ILE A 2 4.28 9.57 -1.39
CA ILE A 2 3.37 10.34 -0.51
C ILE A 2 2.00 10.63 -1.15
N LEU A 3 1.95 11.22 -2.35
CA LEU A 3 0.69 11.54 -3.02
C LEU A 3 -0.18 10.29 -3.26
N ASP A 4 0.43 9.18 -3.69
CA ASP A 4 -0.27 7.91 -3.91
C ASP A 4 -0.88 7.38 -2.61
N THR A 5 -0.08 7.35 -1.55
CA THR A 5 -0.47 6.87 -0.22
C THR A 5 -1.62 7.69 0.36
N LEU A 6 -1.60 9.02 0.21
CA LEU A 6 -2.71 9.88 0.63
C LEU A 6 -3.97 9.59 -0.17
N GLY A 7 -3.87 9.43 -1.49
CA GLY A 7 -5.01 9.12 -2.35
C GLY A 7 -5.69 7.81 -1.95
N VAL A 8 -4.93 6.71 -1.87
CA VAL A 8 -5.48 5.41 -1.48
C VAL A 8 -5.95 5.38 -0.02
N GLY A 9 -5.29 6.11 0.87
CA GLY A 9 -5.72 6.30 2.26
C GLY A 9 -7.07 6.99 2.35
N LEU A 10 -7.26 8.11 1.64
CA LEU A 10 -8.53 8.83 1.57
C LEU A 10 -9.64 7.92 1.04
N LEU A 11 -9.44 7.25 -0.09
CA LEU A 11 -10.42 6.29 -0.62
C LEU A 11 -10.75 5.18 0.40
N GLY A 12 -9.73 4.68 1.10
CA GLY A 12 -9.84 3.63 2.12
C GLY A 12 -10.67 3.99 3.35
N THR A 13 -10.90 5.28 3.60
CA THR A 13 -11.79 5.74 4.69
C THR A 13 -13.26 5.39 4.46
N SER A 14 -13.63 4.95 3.25
CA SER A 14 -14.97 4.47 2.93
C SER A 14 -15.19 2.99 3.26
N THR A 15 -14.13 2.25 3.63
CA THR A 15 -14.20 0.80 3.80
C THR A 15 -14.82 0.37 5.14
N PRO A 16 -15.46 -0.82 5.20
CA PRO A 16 -15.97 -1.36 6.46
C PRO A 16 -14.88 -1.60 7.51
N VAL A 17 -13.69 -2.04 7.09
CA VAL A 17 -12.56 -2.30 8.01
C VAL A 17 -12.11 -1.01 8.70
N PHE A 18 -12.01 0.11 7.95
CA PHE A 18 -11.69 1.41 8.50
C PHE A 18 -12.73 1.86 9.55
N ASN A 19 -14.02 1.73 9.24
CA ASN A 19 -15.08 2.12 10.16
C ASN A 19 -15.04 1.30 11.47
N THR A 20 -14.77 -0.01 11.40
CA THR A 20 -14.64 -0.86 12.58
C THR A 20 -13.47 -0.43 13.48
N VAL A 21 -12.29 -0.19 12.90
CA VAL A 21 -11.12 0.22 13.70
C VAL A 21 -11.26 1.64 14.24
N LEU A 22 -11.96 2.53 13.51
CA LEU A 22 -12.26 3.88 13.95
C LEU A 22 -13.15 3.89 15.19
N GLN A 23 -14.24 3.11 15.18
CA GLN A 23 -15.14 2.98 16.32
C GLN A 23 -14.42 2.48 17.58
N CYS A 24 -13.47 1.55 17.41
CA CYS A 24 -12.64 1.09 18.53
C CYS A 24 -11.72 2.20 19.05
N SER A 25 -11.06 2.91 18.14
CA SER A 25 -10.07 3.94 18.45
C SER A 25 -10.68 5.20 19.08
N GLN A 26 -11.93 5.53 18.77
CA GLN A 26 -12.67 6.67 19.35
C GLN A 26 -12.91 6.55 20.87
N ARG A 27 -12.69 5.37 21.46
CA ARG A 27 -12.78 5.16 22.91
C ARG A 27 -11.55 5.67 23.66
N GLN A 28 -10.50 6.05 22.94
CA GLN A 28 -9.22 6.49 23.50
C GLN A 28 -9.21 8.01 23.63
N GLN A 29 -8.59 8.51 24.69
CA GLN A 29 -8.47 9.96 24.96
C GLN A 29 -7.02 10.30 25.28
N ALA A 30 -6.56 11.45 24.79
CA ALA A 30 -5.27 12.03 25.10
C ALA A 30 -5.34 13.56 25.06
N LEU A 31 -4.35 14.22 25.66
CA LEU A 31 -4.21 15.68 25.64
C LEU A 31 -3.86 16.18 24.23
N GLU A 32 -2.94 15.49 23.57
CA GLU A 32 -2.56 15.75 22.18
C GLU A 32 -3.29 14.80 21.26
N ASN A 33 -3.79 15.33 20.14
CA ASN A 33 -4.51 14.54 19.15
C ASN A 33 -4.05 14.88 17.75
N SER A 34 -4.09 13.86 16.90
CA SER A 34 -3.80 13.93 15.48
C SER A 34 -5.00 13.51 14.67
N LYS A 35 -4.96 13.84 13.39
CA LYS A 35 -6.12 13.90 12.53
C LYS A 35 -6.43 12.56 11.87
N VAL A 36 -7.73 12.26 11.77
CA VAL A 36 -8.23 11.12 11.00
C VAL A 36 -8.54 11.58 9.58
N TRP A 37 -7.86 11.01 8.59
CA TRP A 37 -7.97 11.47 7.20
C TRP A 37 -9.41 11.32 6.69
N GLY A 38 -9.90 12.33 5.96
CA GLY A 38 -11.25 12.29 5.37
C GLY A 38 -12.39 12.31 6.39
N ARG A 39 -12.10 12.54 7.68
CA ARG A 39 -13.10 12.69 8.76
C ARG A 39 -12.97 14.08 9.40
N PRO A 40 -13.59 15.12 8.82
CA PRO A 40 -13.56 16.49 9.34
C PRO A 40 -13.94 16.55 10.82
N GLY A 41 -13.17 17.31 11.61
CA GLY A 41 -13.44 17.51 13.04
C GLY A 41 -13.14 16.31 13.93
N LEU A 42 -12.73 15.17 13.39
CA LEU A 42 -12.34 14.00 14.17
C LEU A 42 -10.81 13.94 14.35
N SER A 43 -10.39 13.76 15.60
CA SER A 43 -9.00 13.55 15.98
C SER A 43 -8.91 12.47 17.05
N LEU A 44 -7.77 11.80 17.10
CA LEU A 44 -7.45 10.70 18.01
C LEU A 44 -6.06 10.91 18.59
N PRO A 45 -5.67 10.22 19.67
CA PRO A 45 -4.26 10.20 20.09
C PRO A 45 -3.38 9.78 18.90
N PRO A 46 -2.16 10.34 18.76
CA PRO A 46 -1.34 10.21 17.55
C PRO A 46 -1.10 8.75 17.12
N GLN A 47 -0.93 7.85 18.08
CA GLN A 47 -0.77 6.40 17.86
C GLN A 47 -2.00 5.78 17.19
N TYR A 48 -3.19 6.20 17.61
CA TYR A 48 -4.46 5.73 17.06
C TYR A 48 -4.83 6.43 15.75
N ALA A 49 -4.45 7.69 15.56
CA ALA A 49 -4.55 8.35 14.26
C ALA A 49 -3.67 7.65 13.21
N ALA A 50 -2.40 7.37 13.54
CA ALA A 50 -1.50 6.60 12.69
C ALA A 50 -2.07 5.19 12.39
N PHE A 51 -2.64 4.53 13.40
CA PHE A 51 -3.29 3.23 13.24
C PHE A 51 -4.44 3.26 12.22
N VAL A 52 -5.44 4.13 12.41
CA VAL A 52 -6.62 4.15 11.53
C VAL A 52 -6.29 4.64 10.12
N ASN A 53 -5.37 5.60 9.98
CA ASN A 53 -4.91 6.09 8.68
C ASN A 53 -4.06 5.02 7.95
N GLY A 54 -3.20 4.28 8.67
CA GLY A 54 -2.49 3.13 8.11
C GLY A 54 -3.42 2.00 7.67
N VAL A 55 -4.48 1.72 8.45
CA VAL A 55 -5.55 0.80 8.02
C VAL A 55 -6.23 1.31 6.76
N ALA A 56 -6.54 2.60 6.66
CA ALA A 56 -7.17 3.18 5.48
C ALA A 56 -6.30 2.97 4.23
N VAL A 57 -4.99 3.28 4.31
CA VAL A 57 -4.03 3.10 3.23
C VAL A 57 -4.03 1.67 2.67
N HIS A 58 -4.02 0.67 3.55
CA HIS A 58 -3.92 -0.73 3.15
C HIS A 58 -5.26 -1.46 3.07
N SER A 59 -6.38 -0.76 3.29
CA SER A 59 -7.73 -1.33 3.38
C SER A 59 -8.17 -2.11 2.14
N MET A 60 -7.72 -1.65 0.97
CA MET A 60 -8.10 -2.18 -0.33
C MET A 60 -6.93 -2.83 -1.07
N ASP A 61 -5.77 -3.01 -0.43
CA ASP A 61 -4.55 -3.50 -1.07
C ASP A 61 -4.21 -2.67 -2.34
N PHE A 62 -4.25 -1.34 -2.24
CA PHE A 62 -4.10 -0.40 -3.37
C PHE A 62 -2.86 0.49 -3.27
N ASP A 63 -2.21 0.48 -2.12
CA ASP A 63 -0.97 1.17 -1.82
C ASP A 63 0.23 0.62 -2.60
N ASP A 64 1.32 1.38 -2.55
CA ASP A 64 2.54 1.09 -3.29
C ASP A 64 3.17 -0.26 -2.89
N THR A 65 3.96 -0.81 -3.80
CA THR A 65 4.66 -2.09 -3.59
C THR A 65 6.13 -1.94 -3.97
N TRP A 66 7.03 -2.61 -3.25
CA TRP A 66 8.47 -2.44 -3.44
C TRP A 66 9.21 -3.77 -3.64
N HIS A 67 10.52 -3.67 -3.84
CA HIS A 67 11.42 -4.82 -3.97
C HIS A 67 12.64 -4.67 -3.05
N PRO A 68 12.96 -5.65 -2.18
CA PRO A 68 12.20 -6.87 -1.89
C PRO A 68 10.75 -6.62 -1.40
N ALA A 69 9.90 -7.65 -1.38
CA ALA A 69 8.44 -7.48 -1.37
C ALA A 69 7.91 -6.86 -0.06
N THR A 70 7.40 -5.62 -0.12
CA THR A 70 6.66 -4.96 0.96
C THR A 70 5.77 -3.84 0.42
N HIS A 71 4.99 -3.22 1.31
CA HIS A 71 4.23 -1.99 1.11
C HIS A 71 4.83 -0.90 2.00
N PRO A 72 5.79 -0.09 1.51
CA PRO A 72 6.69 0.62 2.41
C PRO A 72 6.12 1.93 2.96
N SER A 73 5.23 2.60 2.22
CA SER A 73 4.78 3.96 2.57
C SER A 73 3.70 3.99 3.64
N GLY A 74 2.81 2.99 3.67
CA GLY A 74 1.66 2.95 4.57
C GLY A 74 2.00 2.82 6.05
N ALA A 75 3.19 2.31 6.39
CA ALA A 75 3.66 2.22 7.76
C ALA A 75 4.32 3.54 8.23
N VAL A 76 4.89 4.30 7.30
CA VAL A 76 5.71 5.47 7.60
C VAL A 76 4.89 6.75 7.56
N LEU A 77 4.17 7.01 6.45
CA LEU A 77 3.50 8.29 6.25
C LEU A 77 2.46 8.61 7.33
N PRO A 78 1.55 7.68 7.73
CA PRO A 78 0.60 7.95 8.80
C PRO A 78 1.26 8.24 10.16
N ALA A 79 2.35 7.54 10.49
CA ALA A 79 3.07 7.72 11.74
C ALA A 79 3.79 9.08 11.79
N VAL A 80 4.48 9.44 10.70
CA VAL A 80 5.18 10.72 10.55
C VAL A 80 4.20 11.89 10.63
N LEU A 81 3.09 11.86 9.89
CA LEU A 81 2.11 12.95 9.92
C LEU A 81 1.41 13.04 11.28
N ALA A 82 1.04 11.91 11.89
CA ALA A 82 0.42 11.92 13.21
C ALA A 82 1.35 12.54 14.26
N LEU A 83 2.65 12.20 14.25
CA LEU A 83 3.63 12.80 15.16
C LEU A 83 3.86 14.29 14.88
N ALA A 84 4.04 14.67 13.60
CA ALA A 84 4.28 16.06 13.21
C ALA A 84 3.18 17.02 13.71
N GLU A 85 1.93 16.57 13.73
CA GLU A 85 0.79 17.33 14.22
C GLU A 85 0.83 17.59 15.74
N THR A 86 1.52 16.75 16.52
CA THR A 86 1.63 16.94 17.98
C THR A 86 2.90 17.69 18.38
N LEU A 87 3.91 17.78 17.50
CA LEU A 87 5.13 18.52 17.81
C LEU A 87 4.87 20.00 18.08
N PRO A 88 5.57 20.61 19.06
CA PRO A 88 5.41 22.02 19.39
C PRO A 88 5.89 22.94 18.26
N VAL A 89 6.95 22.53 17.55
CA VAL A 89 7.44 23.18 16.33
C VAL A 89 7.09 22.30 15.15
N LYS A 90 6.42 22.88 14.14
CA LYS A 90 6.03 22.12 12.96
C LYS A 90 7.23 21.86 12.06
N PRO A 91 7.44 20.62 11.61
CA PRO A 91 8.55 20.32 10.72
C PRO A 91 8.32 20.97 9.36
N SER A 92 9.41 21.46 8.78
CA SER A 92 9.49 21.79 7.36
C SER A 92 9.24 20.54 6.51
N GLY A 93 8.92 20.75 5.24
CA GLY A 93 8.68 19.62 4.35
C GLY A 93 9.96 18.84 4.02
N LEU A 94 11.14 19.46 4.10
CA LEU A 94 12.42 18.73 4.04
C LEU A 94 12.64 17.81 5.25
N GLU A 95 12.26 18.25 6.45
CA GLU A 95 12.33 17.39 7.64
C GLU A 95 11.36 16.22 7.56
N LEU A 96 10.15 16.44 7.03
CA LEU A 96 9.19 15.37 6.75
C LEU A 96 9.70 14.41 5.68
N LEU A 97 10.23 14.92 4.57
CA LEU A 97 10.81 14.11 3.49
C LEU A 97 12.00 13.29 4.02
N LEU A 98 12.86 13.87 4.86
CA LEU A 98 13.99 13.16 5.45
C LEU A 98 13.52 12.05 6.38
N ALA A 99 12.59 12.33 7.30
CA ALA A 99 12.02 11.33 8.21
C ALA A 99 11.34 10.20 7.42
N PHE A 100 10.54 10.54 6.41
CA PHE A 100 9.90 9.58 5.53
C PHE A 100 10.93 8.68 4.83
N ASN A 101 11.93 9.26 4.16
CA ASN A 101 12.95 8.49 3.44
C ASN A 101 13.81 7.62 4.38
N VAL A 102 14.12 8.07 5.60
CA VAL A 102 14.79 7.23 6.61
C VAL A 102 13.95 5.98 6.95
N GLY A 103 12.63 6.15 7.11
CA GLY A 103 11.73 5.01 7.34
C GLY A 103 11.66 4.03 6.17
N ILE A 104 11.70 4.52 4.93
CA ILE A 104 11.74 3.68 3.74
C ILE A 104 13.09 2.96 3.62
N GLU A 105 14.19 3.66 3.87
CA GLU A 105 15.55 3.13 3.80
C GLU A 105 15.78 1.98 4.78
N VAL A 106 15.37 2.15 6.05
CA VAL A 106 15.47 1.10 7.07
C VAL A 106 14.71 -0.15 6.64
N GLN A 107 13.49 0.01 6.10
CA GLN A 107 12.74 -1.13 5.57
C GLN A 107 13.50 -1.85 4.45
N GLY A 108 14.00 -1.07 3.48
CA GLY A 108 14.71 -1.60 2.32
C GLY A 108 15.99 -2.34 2.73
N ARG A 109 16.75 -1.82 3.69
CA ARG A 109 17.98 -2.47 4.17
C ARG A 109 17.67 -3.76 4.92
N LEU A 110 16.71 -3.75 5.84
CA LEU A 110 16.33 -4.94 6.62
C LEU A 110 15.80 -6.07 5.73
N LEU A 111 15.04 -5.74 4.67
CA LEU A 111 14.59 -6.73 3.69
C LEU A 111 15.75 -7.44 2.97
N ARG A 112 16.92 -6.81 2.85
CA ARG A 112 18.09 -7.41 2.19
C ARG A 112 18.87 -8.37 3.07
N PHE A 113 18.47 -8.54 4.32
CA PHE A 113 19.08 -9.50 5.24
C PHE A 113 18.58 -10.93 5.03
N SER A 114 17.69 -11.18 4.08
CA SER A 114 17.19 -12.52 3.76
C SER A 114 16.91 -12.64 2.26
N LYS A 115 17.26 -13.80 1.67
CA LYS A 115 16.91 -14.08 0.27
C LYS A 115 15.42 -14.41 0.13
N GLU A 116 14.78 -14.91 1.18
CA GLU A 116 13.33 -15.16 1.20
C GLU A 116 12.54 -13.88 0.86
N ALA A 117 12.95 -12.73 1.39
CA ALA A 117 12.26 -11.45 1.22
C ALA A 117 12.13 -10.97 -0.25
N TYR A 118 13.00 -11.45 -1.15
CA TYR A 118 12.95 -11.14 -2.58
C TYR A 118 11.81 -11.87 -3.31
N ASN A 119 11.21 -12.85 -2.64
CA ASN A 119 10.08 -13.59 -3.13
C ASN A 119 8.82 -13.18 -2.37
N ILE A 120 7.70 -13.62 -2.91
CA ILE A 120 6.40 -13.52 -2.25
C ILE A 120 6.46 -14.28 -0.90
N PRO A 121 6.03 -13.65 0.21
CA PRO A 121 6.24 -14.14 1.57
C PRO A 121 5.43 -15.41 1.89
N LYS A 122 6.00 -16.27 2.74
CA LYS A 122 5.38 -17.55 3.14
C LYS A 122 4.92 -17.60 4.61
N ARG A 123 5.67 -16.99 5.53
CA ARG A 123 5.44 -17.10 6.98
C ARG A 123 4.87 -15.82 7.58
N PHE A 124 5.64 -14.74 7.56
CA PHE A 124 5.23 -13.44 8.10
C PHE A 124 4.93 -12.45 6.97
N HIS A 125 3.98 -11.56 7.22
CA HIS A 125 3.65 -10.47 6.31
C HIS A 125 4.71 -9.35 6.43
N PRO A 126 5.50 -9.04 5.39
CA PRO A 126 6.63 -8.12 5.50
C PRO A 126 6.29 -6.72 6.04
N PRO A 127 5.14 -6.09 5.70
CA PRO A 127 4.75 -4.81 6.32
C PRO A 127 4.63 -4.85 7.84
N ALA A 128 4.23 -5.99 8.42
CA ALA A 128 4.16 -6.16 9.88
C ALA A 128 5.52 -6.46 10.52
N VAL A 129 6.56 -6.71 9.72
CA VAL A 129 7.93 -6.97 10.20
C VAL A 129 8.77 -5.72 10.01
N VAL A 130 9.05 -5.35 8.75
CA VAL A 130 9.92 -4.21 8.45
C VAL A 130 9.19 -2.88 8.57
N GLY A 131 7.87 -2.83 8.33
CA GLY A 131 7.12 -1.58 8.42
C GLY A 131 7.12 -0.97 9.82
N VAL A 132 7.09 -1.80 10.87
CA VAL A 132 7.19 -1.33 12.27
C VAL A 132 8.54 -0.65 12.52
N MET A 133 9.62 -1.26 11.99
CA MET A 133 10.98 -0.73 12.07
C MET A 133 11.11 0.58 11.29
N GLY A 134 10.49 0.66 10.10
CA GLY A 134 10.44 1.88 9.29
C GLY A 134 9.69 3.01 9.98
N SER A 135 8.53 2.71 10.60
CA SER A 135 7.78 3.68 11.41
C SER A 135 8.62 4.19 12.58
N ALA A 136 9.28 3.29 13.33
CA ALA A 136 10.14 3.65 14.45
C ALA A 136 11.33 4.52 14.02
N ALA A 137 12.00 4.16 12.92
CA ALA A 137 13.13 4.94 12.40
C ALA A 137 12.70 6.35 11.94
N ALA A 138 11.58 6.45 11.22
CA ALA A 138 11.08 7.73 10.74
C ALA A 138 10.65 8.66 11.87
N THR A 139 9.93 8.12 12.86
CA THR A 139 9.44 8.90 14.01
C THR A 139 10.58 9.25 14.97
N ALA A 140 11.55 8.35 15.19
CA ALA A 140 12.78 8.66 15.91
C ALA A 140 13.59 9.78 15.22
N LYS A 141 13.68 9.75 13.89
CA LYS A 141 14.33 10.81 13.12
C LYS A 141 13.62 12.16 13.30
N LEU A 142 12.30 12.18 13.26
CA LEU A 142 11.51 13.39 13.43
C LEU A 142 11.57 13.95 14.87
N LEU A 143 11.65 13.07 15.87
CA LEU A 143 11.90 13.45 17.28
C LEU A 143 13.33 13.93 17.54
N GLY A 144 14.25 13.76 16.58
CA GLY A 144 15.66 14.11 16.76
C GLY A 144 16.38 13.21 17.78
N LEU A 145 15.99 11.94 17.90
CA LEU A 145 16.58 11.03 18.88
C LEU A 145 18.09 10.85 18.62
N PRO A 146 18.93 10.87 19.66
CA PRO A 146 20.34 10.49 19.55
C PRO A 146 20.48 9.01 19.17
N ALA A 147 21.68 8.61 18.75
CA ALA A 147 21.95 7.25 18.27
C ALA A 147 21.53 6.15 19.27
N ALA A 148 21.82 6.32 20.56
CA ALA A 148 21.46 5.34 21.60
C ALA A 148 19.95 5.14 21.72
N GLN A 149 19.16 6.22 21.72
CA GLN A 149 17.69 6.14 21.76
C GLN A 149 17.11 5.64 20.42
N SER A 150 17.77 5.93 19.29
CA SER A 150 17.36 5.38 17.99
C SER A 150 17.54 3.86 17.94
N ILE A 151 18.63 3.33 18.51
CA ILE A 151 18.85 1.89 18.68
C ILE A 151 17.76 1.28 19.57
N ALA A 152 17.47 1.92 20.71
CA ALA A 152 16.41 1.48 21.61
C ALA A 152 15.03 1.46 20.93
N ALA A 153 14.70 2.48 20.13
CA ALA A 153 13.45 2.54 19.38
C ALA A 153 13.29 1.34 18.43
N LEU A 154 14.35 0.97 17.69
CA LEU A 154 14.33 -0.21 16.83
C LEU A 154 14.21 -1.50 17.64
N ALA A 155 14.87 -1.60 18.80
CA ALA A 155 14.78 -2.76 19.67
C ALA A 155 13.37 -2.97 20.24
N ILE A 156 12.73 -1.90 20.71
CA ILE A 156 11.35 -1.92 21.20
C ILE A 156 10.38 -2.26 20.06
N ALA A 157 10.56 -1.63 18.89
CA ALA A 157 9.73 -1.90 17.71
C ALA A 157 9.77 -3.36 17.29
N CYS A 158 10.96 -3.99 17.32
CA CYS A 158 11.15 -5.40 16.99
C CYS A 158 10.30 -6.33 17.86
N SER A 159 10.09 -6.01 19.14
CA SER A 159 9.23 -6.79 20.04
C SER A 159 7.73 -6.68 19.74
N SER A 160 7.32 -5.70 18.94
CA SER A 160 5.94 -5.53 18.46
C SER A 160 5.73 -5.97 17.01
N ALA A 161 6.79 -6.48 16.36
CA ALA A 161 6.77 -6.89 14.97
C ALA A 161 6.32 -8.35 14.78
N GLY A 162 5.84 -8.64 13.57
CA GLY A 162 5.44 -9.97 13.12
C GLY A 162 3.92 -10.18 13.08
N ALA A 163 3.40 -10.46 11.90
CA ALA A 163 2.03 -10.94 11.71
C ALA A 163 2.01 -12.11 10.71
N PRO A 164 1.30 -13.23 11.01
CA PRO A 164 1.25 -14.37 10.10
C PRO A 164 0.59 -14.06 8.75
N MET A 165 1.09 -14.69 7.68
CA MET A 165 0.52 -14.57 6.32
C MET A 165 -0.91 -15.12 6.20
N ALA A 166 -1.38 -15.94 7.15
CA ALA A 166 -2.72 -16.52 7.11
C ALA A 166 -3.86 -15.47 7.05
N ASN A 167 -3.61 -14.25 7.54
CA ASN A 167 -4.57 -13.15 7.48
C ASN A 167 -4.46 -12.28 6.21
N ALA A 168 -3.57 -12.60 5.27
CA ALA A 168 -3.35 -11.77 4.08
C ALA A 168 -4.60 -11.65 3.17
N ALA A 169 -5.44 -12.68 3.08
CA ALA A 169 -6.67 -12.64 2.28
C ALA A 169 -7.94 -12.35 3.12
N THR A 170 -7.79 -11.80 4.33
CA THR A 170 -8.90 -11.50 5.24
C THR A 170 -9.03 -10.01 5.50
N GLN A 171 -10.12 -9.62 6.15
CA GLN A 171 -10.36 -8.24 6.60
C GLN A 171 -9.32 -7.75 7.63
N THR A 172 -8.48 -8.64 8.16
CA THR A 172 -7.42 -8.31 9.12
C THR A 172 -6.14 -7.81 8.46
N LYS A 173 -5.86 -8.12 7.18
CA LYS A 173 -4.63 -7.67 6.48
C LYS A 173 -4.35 -6.17 6.64
N PRO A 174 -5.32 -5.25 6.50
CA PRO A 174 -5.09 -3.82 6.67
C PRO A 174 -4.56 -3.42 8.06
N LEU A 175 -4.92 -4.17 9.11
CA LEU A 175 -4.43 -3.93 10.46
C LEU A 175 -2.93 -4.21 10.59
N HIS A 176 -2.33 -5.02 9.72
CA HIS A 176 -0.88 -5.19 9.69
C HIS A 176 -0.18 -3.85 9.44
N MET A 177 -0.74 -3.03 8.53
CA MET A 177 -0.20 -1.71 8.22
C MET A 177 -0.47 -0.70 9.34
N GLY A 178 -1.71 -0.66 9.84
CA GLY A 178 -2.05 0.22 10.97
C GLY A 178 -1.21 -0.08 12.21
N ASN A 179 -1.04 -1.37 12.56
CA ASN A 179 -0.23 -1.77 13.70
C ASN A 179 1.25 -1.45 13.49
N ALA A 180 1.76 -1.54 12.26
CA ALA A 180 3.12 -1.14 11.96
C ALA A 180 3.34 0.36 12.16
N ALA A 181 2.42 1.18 11.64
CA ALA A 181 2.46 2.63 11.86
C ALA A 181 2.40 2.98 13.35
N ARG A 182 1.44 2.39 14.08
CA ARG A 182 1.26 2.60 15.52
C ARG A 182 2.45 2.13 16.35
N GLY A 183 2.86 0.87 16.18
CA GLY A 183 3.88 0.23 17.01
C GLY A 183 5.25 0.89 16.87
N GLY A 184 5.61 1.34 15.67
CA GLY A 184 6.86 2.07 15.49
C GLY A 184 6.84 3.47 16.12
N LEU A 185 5.73 4.20 16.00
CA LEU A 185 5.54 5.48 16.67
C LEU A 185 5.64 5.34 18.19
N GLU A 186 4.91 4.38 18.76
CA GLU A 186 4.97 4.04 20.19
C GLU A 186 6.39 3.70 20.63
N ALA A 187 7.13 2.89 19.86
CA ALA A 187 8.50 2.51 20.17
C ALA A 187 9.45 3.71 20.22
N SER A 188 9.32 4.68 19.28
CA SER A 188 10.13 5.89 19.29
C SER A 188 9.84 6.78 20.51
N GLN A 189 8.57 6.87 20.93
CA GLN A 189 8.16 7.66 22.10
C GLN A 189 8.63 7.01 23.40
N LEU A 190 8.57 5.67 23.50
CA LEU A 190 9.11 4.93 24.64
C LEU A 190 10.62 5.11 24.75
N ALA A 191 11.35 5.05 23.63
CA ALA A 191 12.78 5.29 23.61
C ALA A 191 13.15 6.73 23.97
N PHE A 192 12.35 7.72 23.52
CA PHE A 192 12.51 9.12 23.93
C PHE A 192 12.42 9.30 25.45
N LEU A 193 11.53 8.54 26.10
CA LEU A 193 11.37 8.51 27.55
C LEU A 193 12.44 7.67 28.28
N GLY A 194 13.39 7.08 27.55
CA GLY A 194 14.52 6.35 28.11
C GLY A 194 14.30 4.85 28.29
N LEU A 195 13.25 4.25 27.71
CA LEU A 195 13.14 2.79 27.66
C LEU A 195 14.24 2.23 26.77
N GLU A 196 14.95 1.22 27.26
CA GLU A 196 16.04 0.54 26.55
C GLU A 196 15.58 -0.81 25.97
N GLY A 197 16.39 -1.36 25.07
CA GLY A 197 16.20 -2.70 24.50
C GLY A 197 17.55 -3.33 24.15
N ASN A 198 17.52 -4.51 23.52
CA ASN A 198 18.75 -5.19 23.12
C ASN A 198 19.52 -4.37 22.07
N THR A 199 20.75 -3.95 22.38
CA THR A 199 21.57 -3.11 21.49
C THR A 199 22.04 -3.82 20.23
N GLN A 200 21.92 -5.16 20.18
CA GLN A 200 22.27 -6.02 19.06
C GLN A 200 21.03 -6.65 18.41
N ILE A 201 19.84 -6.07 18.59
CA ILE A 201 18.57 -6.66 18.14
C ILE A 201 18.56 -7.04 16.65
N LEU A 202 19.30 -6.31 15.81
CA LEU A 202 19.41 -6.56 14.37
C LEU A 202 20.51 -7.57 14.01
N ASP A 203 21.44 -7.87 14.90
CA ASP A 203 22.57 -8.76 14.60
C ASP A 203 22.30 -10.21 15.03
N LEU A 204 21.24 -10.42 15.82
CA LEU A 204 20.94 -11.71 16.44
C LEU A 204 19.88 -12.51 15.67
N GLU A 205 20.13 -13.81 15.48
CA GLU A 205 19.13 -14.78 15.00
C GLU A 205 17.91 -14.85 15.93
N SER A 206 18.12 -14.69 17.25
CA SER A 206 17.06 -14.64 18.25
C SER A 206 16.40 -13.26 18.39
N GLY A 207 16.93 -12.24 17.70
CA GLY A 207 16.37 -10.90 17.61
C GLY A 207 15.49 -10.75 16.37
N PHE A 208 15.78 -9.75 15.54
CA PHE A 208 15.08 -9.54 14.27
C PHE A 208 15.20 -10.73 13.31
N GLY A 209 16.26 -11.54 13.45
CA GLY A 209 16.44 -12.77 12.68
C GLY A 209 15.35 -13.81 12.89
N ALA A 210 14.58 -13.74 13.98
CA ALA A 210 13.51 -14.70 14.28
C ALA A 210 12.38 -14.70 13.23
N PHE A 211 12.26 -13.63 12.45
CA PHE A 211 11.27 -13.48 11.38
C PHE A 211 11.70 -14.11 10.04
N TYR A 212 12.98 -14.46 9.89
CA TYR A 212 13.55 -14.92 8.62
C TYR A 212 14.22 -16.30 8.77
N PRO A 213 14.03 -17.22 7.82
CA PRO A 213 14.64 -18.55 7.88
C PRO A 213 16.13 -18.55 7.48
N ASP A 214 16.57 -17.54 6.75
CA ASP A 214 17.91 -17.40 6.18
C ASP A 214 18.49 -16.01 6.47
N TYR A 215 18.52 -15.65 7.76
CA TYR A 215 18.92 -14.32 8.22
C TYR A 215 20.43 -14.09 8.13
N VAL A 216 20.83 -13.08 7.36
CA VAL A 216 22.23 -12.68 7.11
C VAL A 216 22.33 -11.15 7.18
N PRO A 217 22.43 -10.56 8.38
CA PRO A 217 22.64 -9.13 8.53
C PRO A 217 24.03 -8.75 8.01
N HIS A 218 24.18 -7.51 7.55
CA HIS A 218 25.48 -6.97 7.14
C HIS A 218 25.63 -5.52 7.60
N PRO A 219 26.86 -5.08 7.93
CA PRO A 219 27.11 -3.71 8.33
C PRO A 219 26.64 -2.72 7.26
N LEU A 220 26.01 -1.64 7.69
CA LEU A 220 25.69 -0.51 6.82
C LEU A 220 26.91 0.38 6.64
N VAL A 221 26.99 1.05 5.50
CA VAL A 221 28.04 2.06 5.24
C VAL A 221 27.88 3.19 6.24
N GLU A 222 28.98 3.57 6.88
CA GLU A 222 29.00 4.71 7.80
C GLU A 222 28.69 6.01 7.05
N VAL A 223 27.70 6.76 7.52
CA VAL A 223 27.30 8.05 6.94
C VAL A 223 28.19 9.14 7.53
N THR A 224 29.23 9.51 6.81
CA THR A 224 30.09 10.66 7.13
C THR A 224 29.80 11.83 6.19
N PRO A 225 30.14 13.08 6.54
CA PRO A 225 29.95 14.24 5.65
C PRO A 225 30.62 14.10 4.28
N SER A 226 31.67 13.27 4.18
CA SER A 226 32.38 12.94 2.94
C SER A 226 31.88 11.65 2.26
N SER A 227 30.97 10.91 2.88
CA SER A 227 30.43 9.68 2.30
C SER A 227 29.41 9.99 1.21
N HIS A 228 29.50 9.27 0.10
CA HIS A 228 28.42 9.20 -0.88
C HIS A 228 27.42 8.14 -0.42
N TYR A 229 26.50 8.52 0.49
CA TYR A 229 25.41 7.64 0.87
C TYR A 229 24.44 7.48 -0.30
N ARG A 230 24.23 6.24 -0.73
CA ARG A 230 23.30 5.88 -1.80
C ARG A 230 22.05 5.26 -1.20
N TRP A 231 20.91 5.92 -1.36
CA TRP A 231 19.63 5.44 -0.87
C TRP A 231 19.15 4.25 -1.70
N VAL A 232 18.47 3.31 -1.06
CA VAL A 232 17.88 2.17 -1.76
C VAL A 232 16.91 2.62 -2.85
N LEU A 233 16.14 3.69 -2.60
CA LEU A 233 15.16 4.23 -3.56
C LEU A 233 15.81 4.77 -4.85
N GLU A 234 17.09 5.14 -4.83
CA GLU A 234 17.81 5.56 -6.04
C GLU A 234 18.06 4.39 -7.00
N ASP A 235 18.19 3.17 -6.46
CA ASP A 235 18.46 1.96 -7.25
C ASP A 235 17.21 1.14 -7.53
N GLN A 236 16.18 1.29 -6.69
CA GLN A 236 14.99 0.49 -6.75
C GLN A 236 13.77 1.36 -6.53
N ASN A 237 13.06 1.67 -7.62
CA ASN A 237 11.79 2.37 -7.55
C ASN A 237 10.66 1.45 -7.05
N ILE A 238 9.55 2.05 -6.63
CA ILE A 238 8.31 1.37 -6.25
C ILE A 238 7.42 1.08 -7.48
N ALA A 239 6.45 0.20 -7.29
CA ALA A 239 5.33 0.00 -8.21
C ALA A 239 4.08 0.68 -7.65
N GLN A 240 3.38 1.46 -8.48
CA GLN A 240 2.06 1.99 -8.18
C GLN A 240 0.99 1.13 -8.85
N LYS A 241 0.05 0.64 -8.04
CA LYS A 241 -1.11 -0.12 -8.52
C LYS A 241 -2.07 0.79 -9.28
N ARG A 242 -2.69 0.26 -10.35
CA ARG A 242 -3.75 0.93 -11.13
C ARG A 242 -5.15 0.58 -10.64
N PHE A 243 -5.30 -0.60 -10.03
CA PHE A 243 -6.54 -1.04 -9.40
C PHE A 243 -6.25 -1.72 -8.05
N PRO A 244 -7.22 -1.72 -7.12
CA PRO A 244 -7.01 -2.17 -5.74
C PRO A 244 -6.94 -3.71 -5.61
N ALA A 245 -5.83 -4.31 -5.99
CA ALA A 245 -5.62 -5.74 -5.89
C ALA A 245 -4.16 -6.08 -5.62
N HIS A 246 -3.91 -7.35 -5.28
CA HIS A 246 -2.56 -7.87 -5.17
C HIS A 246 -1.74 -7.54 -6.42
N LEU A 247 -0.46 -7.17 -6.26
CA LEU A 247 0.35 -6.66 -7.38
C LEU A 247 0.42 -7.65 -8.56
N GLY A 248 0.49 -8.95 -8.26
CA GLY A 248 0.46 -10.04 -9.24
C GLY A 248 -0.73 -10.00 -10.21
N MET A 249 -1.87 -9.44 -9.78
CA MET A 249 -3.07 -9.33 -10.61
C MET A 249 -2.89 -8.35 -11.77
N HIS A 250 -1.96 -7.40 -11.67
CA HIS A 250 -1.73 -6.41 -12.72
C HIS A 250 -1.07 -7.03 -13.97
N TRP A 251 -0.21 -8.03 -13.80
CA TRP A 251 0.28 -8.84 -14.93
C TRP A 251 -0.86 -9.62 -15.59
N VAL A 252 -1.75 -10.20 -14.78
CA VAL A 252 -2.90 -10.97 -15.28
C VAL A 252 -3.87 -10.09 -16.06
N ALA A 253 -4.23 -8.93 -15.51
CA ALA A 253 -5.14 -8.00 -16.16
C ALA A 253 -4.58 -7.51 -17.50
N ASP A 254 -3.30 -7.14 -17.57
CA ASP A 254 -2.71 -6.68 -18.84
C ASP A 254 -2.65 -7.79 -19.89
N ALA A 255 -2.28 -9.02 -19.51
CA ALA A 255 -2.30 -10.14 -20.43
C ALA A 255 -3.72 -10.45 -20.93
N ALA A 256 -4.71 -10.44 -20.03
CA ALA A 256 -6.11 -10.68 -20.36
C ALA A 256 -6.70 -9.59 -21.28
N ILE A 257 -6.40 -8.31 -21.02
CA ILE A 257 -6.84 -7.19 -21.87
C ILE A 257 -6.24 -7.31 -23.28
N GLU A 258 -4.97 -7.69 -23.41
CA GLU A 258 -4.34 -7.88 -24.71
C GLU A 258 -4.96 -9.07 -25.47
N ALA A 259 -5.22 -10.19 -24.80
CA ALA A 259 -5.91 -11.33 -25.41
C ALA A 259 -7.33 -10.97 -25.85
N ARG A 260 -8.07 -10.21 -25.01
CA ARG A 260 -9.39 -9.66 -25.35
C ARG A 260 -9.33 -8.78 -26.58
N ALA A 261 -8.33 -7.89 -26.69
CA ALA A 261 -8.18 -7.02 -27.84
C ALA A 261 -7.96 -7.80 -29.14
N LYS A 262 -7.10 -8.83 -29.12
CA LYS A 262 -6.88 -9.74 -30.27
C LYS A 262 -8.15 -10.50 -30.66
N PHE A 263 -8.93 -10.93 -29.67
CA PHE A 263 -10.20 -11.60 -29.90
C PHE A 263 -11.24 -10.66 -30.55
N LEU A 264 -11.37 -9.44 -30.05
CA LEU A 264 -12.33 -8.45 -30.57
C LEU A 264 -11.90 -7.83 -31.90
N ASP A 265 -10.60 -7.78 -32.22
CA ASP A 265 -10.13 -7.36 -33.54
C ASP A 265 -10.65 -8.31 -34.64
N LYS A 266 -10.63 -9.62 -34.35
CA LYS A 266 -11.20 -10.64 -35.24
C LYS A 266 -12.73 -10.70 -35.18
N TYR A 267 -13.30 -10.53 -33.99
CA TYR A 267 -14.75 -10.59 -33.76
C TYR A 267 -15.28 -9.36 -33.01
N PRO A 268 -15.49 -8.22 -33.70
CA PRO A 268 -15.83 -6.94 -33.04
C PRO A 268 -17.13 -6.95 -32.22
N ASN A 269 -18.08 -7.83 -32.57
CA ASN A 269 -19.38 -7.97 -31.90
C ASN A 269 -19.55 -9.34 -31.23
N ALA A 270 -18.45 -10.04 -30.95
CA ALA A 270 -18.50 -11.36 -30.35
C ALA A 270 -19.08 -11.33 -28.93
N ASP A 271 -19.99 -12.26 -28.66
CA ASP A 271 -20.34 -12.64 -27.30
C ASP A 271 -19.18 -13.43 -26.67
N LEU A 272 -18.68 -12.97 -25.53
CA LEU A 272 -17.62 -13.64 -24.76
C LEU A 272 -18.08 -14.97 -24.15
N SER A 273 -19.38 -15.28 -24.19
CA SER A 273 -19.89 -16.62 -23.85
C SER A 273 -19.27 -17.73 -24.70
N GLN A 274 -18.78 -17.41 -25.90
CA GLN A 274 -18.09 -18.35 -26.79
C GLN A 274 -16.70 -18.78 -26.29
N ILE A 275 -16.16 -18.16 -25.24
CA ILE A 275 -14.94 -18.64 -24.60
C ILE A 275 -15.26 -19.99 -23.94
N ASN A 276 -14.55 -21.04 -24.33
CA ASN A 276 -14.72 -22.39 -23.78
C ASN A 276 -13.71 -22.69 -22.67
N LYS A 277 -12.46 -22.23 -22.83
CA LYS A 277 -11.37 -22.49 -21.89
C LYS A 277 -10.42 -21.30 -21.79
N ILE A 278 -9.90 -21.05 -20.59
CA ILE A 278 -8.87 -20.06 -20.32
C ILE A 278 -7.71 -20.76 -19.60
N THR A 279 -6.53 -20.73 -20.19
CA THR A 279 -5.29 -21.18 -19.53
C THR A 279 -4.49 -19.97 -19.09
N LEU A 280 -4.18 -19.86 -17.79
CA LEU A 280 -3.33 -18.83 -17.21
C LEU A 280 -2.01 -19.43 -16.74
N ARG A 281 -0.90 -18.99 -17.33
CA ARG A 281 0.44 -19.34 -16.87
C ARG A 281 0.97 -18.26 -15.93
N VAL A 282 1.08 -18.59 -14.65
CA VAL A 282 1.40 -17.68 -13.55
C VAL A 282 2.34 -18.37 -12.55
N PRO A 283 3.10 -17.63 -11.71
CA PRO A 283 3.89 -18.26 -10.68
C PRO A 283 3.00 -18.99 -9.66
N SER A 284 3.51 -20.08 -9.08
CA SER A 284 2.77 -20.81 -8.04
C SER A 284 2.62 -19.95 -6.79
N SER A 285 1.38 -19.83 -6.30
CA SER A 285 1.10 -19.11 -5.06
C SER A 285 -0.25 -19.50 -4.45
N ARG A 286 -0.21 -20.06 -3.23
CA ARG A 286 -1.42 -20.57 -2.55
C ARG A 286 -2.38 -19.48 -2.07
N TYR A 287 -1.92 -18.25 -1.80
CA TYR A 287 -2.80 -17.19 -1.26
C TYR A 287 -3.45 -16.31 -2.33
N VAL A 288 -3.02 -16.42 -3.60
CA VAL A 288 -3.65 -15.73 -4.74
C VAL A 288 -4.29 -16.67 -5.77
N ASP A 289 -4.11 -17.97 -5.60
CA ASP A 289 -4.90 -18.99 -6.29
C ASP A 289 -6.23 -19.15 -5.55
N CYS A 290 -7.24 -18.40 -6.00
CA CYS A 290 -8.57 -18.39 -5.43
C CYS A 290 -9.59 -18.47 -6.57
N PRO A 291 -9.96 -19.68 -7.03
CA PRO A 291 -10.76 -19.83 -8.25
C PRO A 291 -12.18 -19.29 -8.13
N LEU A 292 -12.77 -19.32 -6.94
CA LEU A 292 -14.14 -18.87 -6.68
C LEU A 292 -14.17 -17.94 -5.45
N PRO A 293 -13.71 -16.69 -5.58
CA PRO A 293 -13.70 -15.77 -4.45
C PRO A 293 -15.12 -15.40 -4.04
N VAL A 294 -15.42 -15.48 -2.74
CA VAL A 294 -16.74 -15.17 -2.17
C VAL A 294 -16.77 -13.82 -1.42
N SER A 295 -15.60 -13.19 -1.25
CA SER A 295 -15.46 -11.89 -0.60
C SER A 295 -14.58 -10.95 -1.41
N GLU A 296 -14.75 -9.65 -1.18
CA GLU A 296 -13.92 -8.60 -1.78
C GLU A 296 -12.42 -8.89 -1.58
N HIS A 297 -12.00 -9.21 -0.35
CA HIS A 297 -10.59 -9.51 -0.04
C HIS A 297 -10.05 -10.72 -0.81
N GLN A 298 -10.87 -11.77 -1.01
CA GLN A 298 -10.48 -12.91 -1.84
C GLN A 298 -10.40 -12.55 -3.32
N ALA A 299 -11.33 -11.73 -3.84
CA ALA A 299 -11.30 -11.28 -5.23
C ALA A 299 -10.06 -10.42 -5.54
N ARG A 300 -9.64 -9.57 -4.59
CA ARG A 300 -8.37 -8.81 -4.66
C ARG A 300 -7.13 -9.72 -4.70
N HIS A 301 -7.26 -10.98 -4.27
CA HIS A 301 -6.21 -12.00 -4.28
C HIS A 301 -6.65 -13.23 -5.12
N SER A 302 -7.15 -13.01 -6.32
CA SER A 302 -7.58 -14.10 -7.22
C SER A 302 -7.10 -13.84 -8.63
N PHE A 303 -6.16 -14.66 -9.12
CA PHE A 303 -5.72 -14.61 -10.52
C PHE A 303 -6.92 -14.78 -11.46
N GLN A 304 -7.78 -15.74 -11.15
CA GLN A 304 -8.94 -16.11 -11.95
C GLN A 304 -9.94 -14.94 -12.05
N PHE A 305 -10.27 -14.31 -10.93
CA PHE A 305 -11.20 -13.18 -10.90
C PHE A 305 -10.71 -12.00 -11.73
N ASN A 306 -9.45 -11.62 -11.56
CA ASN A 306 -8.90 -10.46 -12.26
C ASN A 306 -8.73 -10.74 -13.76
N CYS A 307 -8.41 -11.98 -14.14
CA CYS A 307 -8.44 -12.43 -15.53
C CYS A 307 -9.85 -12.32 -16.13
N CYS A 308 -10.86 -12.93 -15.50
CA CYS A 308 -12.21 -12.96 -16.05
C CYS A 308 -12.84 -11.57 -16.11
N THR A 309 -12.61 -10.74 -15.08
CA THR A 309 -13.05 -9.33 -15.06
C THR A 309 -12.42 -8.56 -16.22
N ALA A 310 -11.10 -8.67 -16.40
CA ALA A 310 -10.38 -8.01 -17.50
C ALA A 310 -10.87 -8.47 -18.89
N LEU A 311 -11.17 -9.76 -19.06
CA LEU A 311 -11.74 -10.28 -20.31
C LEU A 311 -13.16 -9.74 -20.58
N LEU A 312 -14.02 -9.75 -19.56
CA LEU A 312 -15.41 -9.32 -19.68
C LEU A 312 -15.51 -7.81 -19.93
N ASP A 313 -14.85 -7.03 -19.07
CA ASP A 313 -15.08 -5.59 -18.98
C ASP A 313 -14.04 -4.78 -19.77
N GLY A 314 -12.92 -5.41 -20.17
CA GLY A 314 -11.81 -4.73 -20.83
C GLY A 314 -10.94 -3.90 -19.89
N GLU A 315 -11.26 -3.91 -18.59
CA GLU A 315 -10.51 -3.22 -17.54
C GLU A 315 -10.78 -3.88 -16.18
N VAL A 316 -9.97 -3.51 -15.18
CA VAL A 316 -10.24 -3.79 -13.77
C VAL A 316 -10.18 -2.47 -13.02
N THR A 317 -11.21 -2.15 -12.26
CA THR A 317 -11.37 -0.87 -11.55
C THR A 317 -11.67 -1.09 -10.07
N VAL A 318 -11.86 0.00 -9.31
CA VAL A 318 -12.34 -0.09 -7.93
C VAL A 318 -13.71 -0.78 -7.85
N GLU A 319 -14.62 -0.43 -8.76
CA GLU A 319 -15.99 -0.95 -8.79
C GLU A 319 -16.05 -2.44 -9.15
N SER A 320 -15.05 -2.96 -9.87
CA SER A 320 -14.97 -4.40 -10.21
C SER A 320 -15.08 -5.31 -8.99
N PHE A 321 -14.68 -4.83 -7.80
CA PHE A 321 -14.70 -5.61 -6.54
C PHE A 321 -15.99 -5.43 -5.74
N SER A 322 -16.98 -4.69 -6.24
CA SER A 322 -18.25 -4.51 -5.56
C SER A 322 -19.08 -5.79 -5.56
N LYS A 323 -19.99 -5.90 -4.58
CA LYS A 323 -20.84 -7.10 -4.43
C LYS A 323 -21.68 -7.37 -5.68
N SER A 324 -22.14 -6.34 -6.40
CA SER A 324 -22.91 -6.51 -7.63
C SER A 324 -22.04 -7.08 -8.75
N GLN A 325 -20.84 -6.53 -8.95
CA GLN A 325 -19.92 -6.99 -10.00
C GLN A 325 -19.43 -8.43 -9.76
N MET A 326 -19.10 -8.76 -8.51
CA MET A 326 -18.70 -10.12 -8.12
C MET A 326 -19.79 -11.17 -8.31
N ASN A 327 -21.07 -10.78 -8.34
CA ASN A 327 -22.20 -11.71 -8.41
C ASN A 327 -22.77 -11.94 -9.81
N ARG A 328 -22.21 -11.28 -10.85
CA ARG A 328 -22.65 -11.44 -12.24
C ARG A 328 -22.56 -12.90 -12.69
N SER A 329 -23.60 -13.40 -13.35
CA SER A 329 -23.63 -14.78 -13.88
C SER A 329 -22.50 -15.03 -14.88
N ALA A 330 -22.27 -14.09 -15.81
CA ALA A 330 -21.20 -14.19 -16.81
C ALA A 330 -19.80 -14.35 -16.16
N LEU A 331 -19.54 -13.64 -15.06
CA LEU A 331 -18.29 -13.78 -14.32
C LEU A 331 -18.16 -15.17 -13.68
N LYS A 332 -19.21 -15.63 -13.00
CA LYS A 332 -19.24 -16.96 -12.36
C LYS A 332 -19.05 -18.09 -13.37
N GLU A 333 -19.71 -17.99 -14.53
CA GLU A 333 -19.55 -18.95 -15.63
C GLU A 333 -18.13 -18.93 -16.19
N MET A 334 -17.53 -17.74 -16.37
CA MET A 334 -16.18 -17.62 -16.90
C MET A 334 -15.11 -18.14 -15.93
N LEU A 335 -15.28 -17.92 -14.62
CA LEU A 335 -14.38 -18.46 -13.58
C LEU A 335 -14.22 -19.99 -13.66
N LEU A 336 -15.30 -20.70 -13.98
CA LEU A 336 -15.28 -22.17 -14.12
C LEU A 336 -14.46 -22.67 -15.32
N LYS A 337 -14.10 -21.77 -16.24
CA LYS A 337 -13.34 -22.08 -17.46
C LYS A 337 -11.83 -21.83 -17.28
N VAL A 338 -11.39 -21.29 -16.14
CA VAL A 338 -9.99 -20.93 -15.89
C VAL A 338 -9.21 -22.11 -15.33
N GLN A 339 -8.07 -22.40 -15.95
CA GLN A 339 -7.07 -23.36 -15.48
C GLN A 339 -5.73 -22.66 -15.28
N LEU A 340 -5.07 -22.92 -14.16
CA LEU A 340 -3.73 -22.40 -13.90
C LEU A 340 -2.66 -23.41 -14.34
N GLU A 341 -1.61 -22.90 -14.97
CA GLU A 341 -0.35 -23.60 -15.20
C GLU A 341 0.77 -22.83 -14.49
N ASN A 342 1.74 -23.53 -13.90
CA ASN A 342 2.86 -22.89 -13.19
C ASN A 342 4.20 -23.27 -13.85
N PRO A 343 4.65 -22.52 -14.87
CA PRO A 343 5.93 -22.75 -15.52
C PRO A 343 7.10 -22.68 -14.52
N HIS A 344 8.09 -23.56 -14.67
CA HIS A 344 9.24 -23.64 -13.76
C HIS A 344 10.14 -22.38 -13.79
N ASP A 345 10.14 -21.64 -14.91
CA ASP A 345 10.87 -20.38 -15.09
C ASP A 345 10.10 -19.16 -14.54
N ASN A 346 8.83 -19.31 -14.18
CA ASN A 346 8.02 -18.23 -13.63
C ASN A 346 8.13 -18.18 -12.09
N HIS A 347 9.12 -17.43 -11.61
CA HIS A 347 9.39 -17.29 -10.18
C HIS A 347 8.38 -16.37 -9.48
N SER A 348 7.98 -16.71 -8.26
CA SER A 348 7.10 -15.92 -7.37
C SER A 348 7.83 -14.69 -6.80
N SER A 349 8.33 -13.81 -7.66
CA SER A 349 9.04 -12.57 -7.34
C SER A 349 8.54 -11.47 -8.27
N PHE A 350 8.18 -10.31 -7.71
CA PHE A 350 7.71 -9.17 -8.51
C PHE A 350 8.75 -8.69 -9.53
N GLU A 351 10.04 -8.94 -9.28
CA GLU A 351 11.09 -8.62 -10.25
C GLU A 351 11.07 -9.55 -11.46
N LYS A 352 10.67 -10.82 -11.30
CA LYS A 352 10.87 -11.85 -12.34
C LYS A 352 9.59 -12.41 -12.93
N MET A 353 8.47 -12.29 -12.24
CA MET A 353 7.22 -12.93 -12.64
C MET A 353 6.66 -12.35 -13.95
N TYR A 354 5.90 -13.20 -14.64
CA TYR A 354 5.11 -12.82 -15.81
C TYR A 354 3.74 -13.50 -15.76
N CYS A 355 2.82 -13.09 -16.64
CA CYS A 355 1.59 -13.81 -16.92
C CYS A 355 1.48 -14.10 -18.42
N GLU A 356 1.17 -15.34 -18.78
CA GLU A 356 0.66 -15.67 -20.11
C GLU A 356 -0.78 -16.13 -20.00
N ILE A 357 -1.59 -15.78 -20.99
CA ILE A 357 -2.96 -16.24 -21.13
C ILE A 357 -3.15 -16.87 -22.50
N ALA A 358 -3.94 -17.94 -22.56
CA ALA A 358 -4.51 -18.48 -23.79
C ALA A 358 -6.01 -18.65 -23.62
N VAL A 359 -6.78 -17.99 -24.48
CA VAL A 359 -8.26 -18.02 -24.50
C VAL A 359 -8.70 -18.85 -25.71
N GLU A 360 -9.33 -19.99 -25.45
CA GLU A 360 -9.85 -20.91 -26.47
C GLU A 360 -11.36 -20.69 -26.67
N THR A 361 -11.79 -20.52 -27.91
CA THR A 361 -13.21 -20.37 -28.28
C THR A 361 -13.87 -21.72 -28.52
N THR A 362 -15.20 -21.76 -28.54
CA THR A 362 -15.98 -22.96 -28.91
C THR A 362 -15.72 -23.45 -30.33
N GLN A 363 -15.13 -22.62 -31.20
CA GLN A 363 -14.72 -22.98 -32.55
C GLN A 363 -13.28 -23.53 -32.62
N GLY A 364 -12.61 -23.67 -31.47
CA GLY A 364 -11.24 -24.20 -31.37
C GLY A 364 -10.14 -23.19 -31.67
N GLU A 365 -10.48 -21.91 -31.83
CA GLU A 365 -9.49 -20.84 -32.03
C GLU A 365 -8.89 -20.39 -30.71
N THR A 366 -7.61 -20.03 -30.73
CA THR A 366 -6.89 -19.60 -29.52
C THR A 366 -6.32 -18.19 -29.67
N PHE A 367 -6.60 -17.34 -28.68
CA PHE A 367 -6.07 -15.99 -28.56
C PHE A 367 -5.14 -15.91 -27.36
N SER A 368 -3.86 -15.63 -27.61
CA SER A 368 -2.82 -15.65 -26.58
C SER A 368 -2.15 -14.29 -26.41
N ALA A 369 -1.75 -14.00 -25.18
CA ALA A 369 -0.99 -12.80 -24.84
C ALA A 369 -0.06 -13.06 -23.64
N ARG A 370 0.99 -12.23 -23.52
CA ARG A 370 1.98 -12.32 -22.46
C ARG A 370 2.29 -10.94 -21.90
N CYS A 371 2.13 -10.77 -20.60
CA CYS A 371 2.61 -9.60 -19.88
C CYS A 371 3.87 -9.95 -19.08
N ASN A 372 5.00 -9.34 -19.46
CA ASN A 372 6.25 -9.38 -18.69
C ASN A 372 6.37 -8.21 -17.70
N THR A 373 5.70 -7.09 -17.98
CA THR A 373 5.69 -5.88 -17.15
C THR A 373 4.45 -5.07 -17.50
N PHE A 374 3.74 -4.59 -16.48
CA PHE A 374 2.54 -3.78 -16.62
C PHE A 374 2.83 -2.30 -16.36
N TYR A 375 1.95 -1.41 -16.84
CA TYR A 375 2.05 0.02 -16.56
C TYR A 375 1.77 0.32 -15.08
N GLY A 376 2.73 0.96 -14.41
CA GLY A 376 2.76 1.18 -12.95
C GLY A 376 3.79 0.32 -12.22
N HIS A 377 4.36 -0.69 -12.86
CA HIS A 377 5.52 -1.42 -12.33
C HIS A 377 6.78 -0.53 -12.32
N TRP A 378 7.77 -0.76 -11.45
CA TRP A 378 9.00 0.08 -11.42
C TRP A 378 9.79 0.08 -12.74
N ARG A 379 9.66 -0.97 -13.56
CA ARG A 379 10.22 -1.04 -14.93
C ARG A 379 9.43 -0.25 -15.99
N LYS A 380 8.19 0.13 -15.69
CA LYS A 380 7.30 0.91 -16.55
C LYS A 380 6.40 1.79 -15.66
N PRO A 381 7.00 2.76 -14.92
CA PRO A 381 6.33 3.49 -13.85
C PRO A 381 5.17 4.33 -14.40
N LEU A 382 4.21 4.69 -13.54
CA LEU A 382 3.20 5.67 -13.92
C LEU A 382 3.88 7.01 -14.24
N SER A 383 3.36 7.70 -15.26
CA SER A 383 3.68 9.11 -15.45
C SER A 383 3.20 9.92 -14.23
N HIS A 384 3.82 11.06 -14.00
CA HIS A 384 3.37 11.97 -12.94
C HIS A 384 1.90 12.40 -13.17
N GLU A 385 1.52 12.67 -14.42
CA GLU A 385 0.13 12.99 -14.77
C GLU A 385 -0.85 11.87 -14.36
N ASP A 386 -0.50 10.61 -14.61
CA ASP A 386 -1.38 9.47 -14.29
C ASP A 386 -1.45 9.19 -12.81
N LEU A 387 -0.36 9.42 -12.08
CA LEU A 387 -0.36 9.40 -10.63
C LEU A 387 -1.30 10.48 -10.07
N VAL A 388 -1.24 11.71 -10.60
CA VAL A 388 -2.14 12.79 -10.18
C VAL A 388 -3.60 12.48 -10.56
N ARG A 389 -3.85 11.92 -11.75
CA ARG A 389 -5.19 11.45 -12.14
C ARG A 389 -5.73 10.38 -11.19
N LYS A 390 -4.90 9.39 -10.82
CA LYS A 390 -5.23 8.37 -9.80
C LYS A 390 -5.55 9.03 -8.46
N PHE A 391 -4.71 9.96 -8.00
CA PHE A 391 -4.93 10.67 -6.74
C PHE A 391 -6.28 11.41 -6.75
N ARG A 392 -6.58 12.18 -7.81
CA ARG A 392 -7.87 12.87 -7.96
C ARG A 392 -9.04 11.90 -7.92
N ALA A 393 -8.98 10.83 -8.71
CA ALA A 393 -10.04 9.82 -8.76
C ALA A 393 -10.31 9.20 -7.39
N ASN A 394 -9.27 8.96 -6.59
CA ASN A 394 -9.41 8.42 -5.24
C ASN A 394 -9.93 9.48 -4.25
N ALA A 395 -9.30 10.64 -4.19
CA ALA A 395 -9.56 11.67 -3.18
C ALA A 395 -10.92 12.39 -3.36
N LEU A 396 -11.40 12.56 -4.60
CA LEU A 396 -12.70 13.20 -4.88
C LEU A 396 -13.91 12.42 -4.37
N ASN A 397 -13.74 11.14 -3.97
CA ASN A 397 -14.78 10.39 -3.27
C ASN A 397 -15.04 10.92 -1.85
N VAL A 398 -14.11 11.69 -1.29
CA VAL A 398 -14.10 12.08 0.13
C VAL A 398 -13.93 13.59 0.34
N LEU A 399 -13.14 14.25 -0.50
CA LEU A 399 -12.79 15.67 -0.38
C LEU A 399 -13.40 16.51 -1.52
N SER A 400 -13.47 17.83 -1.34
CA SER A 400 -13.84 18.76 -2.41
C SER A 400 -12.69 18.96 -3.41
N ALA A 401 -13.01 19.41 -4.62
CA ALA A 401 -12.03 19.62 -5.68
C ALA A 401 -10.91 20.59 -5.28
N ASP A 402 -11.26 21.72 -4.65
CA ASP A 402 -10.28 22.72 -4.20
C ASP A 402 -9.24 22.14 -3.23
N VAL A 403 -9.69 21.22 -2.38
CA VAL A 403 -8.85 20.57 -1.36
C VAL A 403 -7.95 19.54 -2.00
N VAL A 404 -8.47 18.78 -2.96
CA VAL A 404 -7.70 17.83 -3.75
C VAL A 404 -6.56 18.56 -4.48
N GLU A 405 -6.84 19.69 -5.14
CA GLU A 405 -5.79 20.49 -5.79
C GLU A 405 -4.82 21.12 -4.78
N GLY A 406 -5.30 21.55 -3.60
CA GLY A 406 -4.45 22.02 -2.51
C GLY A 406 -3.44 20.97 -2.02
N ILE A 407 -3.88 19.71 -1.90
CA ILE A 407 -2.99 18.59 -1.53
C ILE A 407 -1.95 18.35 -2.63
N ILE A 408 -2.36 18.30 -3.91
CA ILE A 408 -1.43 18.11 -5.04
C ILE A 408 -0.38 19.23 -5.01
N TYR A 409 -0.82 20.48 -4.95
CA TYR A 409 0.06 21.66 -4.92
C TYR A 409 1.08 21.60 -3.78
N THR A 410 0.63 21.19 -2.58
CA THR A 410 1.46 21.13 -1.38
C THR A 410 2.47 19.99 -1.45
N VAL A 411 2.05 18.80 -1.88
CA VAL A 411 2.93 17.62 -1.98
C VAL A 411 3.99 17.82 -3.07
N ASP A 412 3.64 18.45 -4.19
CA ASP A 412 4.58 18.76 -5.28
C ASP A 412 5.67 19.76 -4.89
N ARG A 413 5.48 20.51 -3.80
CA ARG A 413 6.40 21.55 -3.31
C ARG A 413 6.91 21.26 -1.90
N LEU A 414 6.81 20.01 -1.45
CA LEU A 414 7.14 19.65 -0.07
C LEU A 414 8.59 19.98 0.28
N ASP A 415 9.51 19.91 -0.67
CA ASP A 415 10.92 20.28 -0.54
C ASP A 415 11.17 21.79 -0.31
N THR A 416 10.20 22.65 -0.61
CA THR A 416 10.31 24.12 -0.44
C THR A 416 9.41 24.68 0.67
N ASN A 417 8.50 23.86 1.20
CA ASN A 417 7.56 24.26 2.25
C ASN A 417 8.26 24.39 3.62
N GLN A 418 8.25 25.59 4.18
CA GLN A 418 8.83 25.88 5.50
C GLN A 418 7.95 25.40 6.67
N ASP A 419 6.65 25.26 6.43
CA ASP A 419 5.70 24.70 7.39
C ASP A 419 4.70 23.81 6.64
N CYS A 420 4.61 22.55 7.06
CA CYS A 420 3.70 21.57 6.47
C CYS A 420 2.34 21.50 7.14
N SER A 421 2.02 22.44 8.03
CA SER A 421 0.71 22.58 8.66
C SER A 421 -0.46 22.58 7.68
N MET A 422 -0.24 23.13 6.50
CA MET A 422 -1.22 23.11 5.42
C MET A 422 -1.55 21.69 4.94
N LEU A 423 -0.57 20.79 4.83
CA LEU A 423 -0.77 19.44 4.30
C LEU A 423 -1.81 18.65 5.09
N TRP A 424 -1.68 18.62 6.42
CA TRP A 424 -2.68 17.96 7.25
C TRP A 424 -3.97 18.78 7.41
N SER A 425 -3.91 20.12 7.31
CA SER A 425 -5.13 20.94 7.30
C SER A 425 -6.08 20.57 6.14
N TYR A 426 -5.54 20.24 4.96
CA TYR A 426 -6.34 19.84 3.80
C TYR A 426 -7.08 18.52 4.01
N MET A 427 -6.56 17.62 4.85
CA MET A 427 -7.19 16.31 5.09
C MET A 427 -8.52 16.41 5.88
N HIS A 428 -9.00 17.64 6.15
CA HIS A 428 -10.23 17.97 6.89
C HIS A 428 -11.37 18.59 6.11
N PHE A 429 -11.17 19.04 4.87
CA PHE A 429 -12.22 19.79 4.19
C PHE A 429 -13.10 18.85 3.35
N ASN A 430 -14.36 18.72 3.73
CA ASN A 430 -15.35 17.91 3.00
C ASN A 430 -16.23 18.81 2.11
N LYS A 431 -16.70 18.23 1.00
CA LYS A 431 -17.67 18.77 0.03
C LYS A 431 -18.89 19.44 0.68
N HIS A 432 -19.29 19.04 1.88
CA HIS A 432 -20.46 19.58 2.57
C HIS A 432 -20.24 20.84 3.42
N MET A 433 -18.99 21.29 3.66
CA MET A 433 -18.77 22.50 4.47
C MET A 433 -18.95 23.80 3.67
N MET A 434 -18.74 23.80 2.35
CA MET A 434 -18.87 25.01 1.52
C MET A 434 -20.33 25.46 1.33
N HIS A 435 -21.31 24.54 1.35
CA HIS A 435 -22.73 24.88 1.23
C HIS A 435 -23.37 25.45 2.51
N LYS A 436 -22.67 25.44 3.65
CA LYS A 436 -23.15 26.08 4.88
C LYS A 436 -22.72 27.54 4.97
N ASP A 437 -21.59 27.93 4.37
CA ASP A 437 -21.13 29.32 4.39
C ASP A 437 -21.84 30.20 3.34
N GLU A 438 -22.26 29.67 2.19
CA GLU A 438 -23.11 30.43 1.24
C GLU A 438 -24.50 30.78 1.80
N ARG A 439 -25.01 29.97 2.75
CA ARG A 439 -26.28 30.25 3.46
C ARG A 439 -26.15 31.26 4.60
N ARG A 440 -24.94 31.60 5.03
CA ARG A 440 -24.71 32.67 6.02
C ARG A 440 -24.58 34.05 5.39
N TYR A 441 -24.14 34.14 4.13
CA TYR A 441 -24.05 35.41 3.40
C TYR A 441 -25.34 35.80 2.63
N SER A 442 -26.26 34.87 2.41
CA SER A 442 -27.59 35.15 1.82
C SER A 442 -28.69 35.49 2.85
N ALA A 443 -28.38 35.40 4.14
CA ALA A 443 -29.29 35.80 5.24
C ALA A 443 -29.00 37.21 5.79
N LEU A 444 -28.09 37.96 5.13
CA LEU A 444 -27.70 39.34 5.46
C LEU A 444 -27.73 40.26 4.22
N ALA A 445 -28.50 39.90 3.20
CA ALA A 445 -28.78 40.74 2.03
C ALA A 445 -30.27 41.08 1.95
#